data_AF-A0A5Q4SS48-F1
#
_entry.id   AF-A0A5Q4SS48-F1
#
_cell.length_a   1.000
_cell.length_b   1.000
_cell.length_c   1.000
_cell.angle_alpha   90.00
_cell.angle_beta   90.00
_cell.angle_gamma   90.00
#
_symmetry.space_group_name_H-M   'P 1'
#
loop_
_entity.id
_entity.type
_entity.pdbx_description
1 polymer ?
#
loop_
_entity_poly.entity_id
_entity_poly.type
_entity_poly.pdbx_seq_one_letter_code
_entity_poly.pdbx_strand_id
1 'polypeptide(L)'
;MTRDNSLHVGPPSAPDRYRLRRSIGRGGEAVLYLADLELSGGAEPVVVKVLDTRRTMTEERFAGASADWSEQAELLRFLHRPGIVGVREHFEGAPPHPRGEAEDTPARALCLVMNHVKGLDLREWRAERTLGTATERREALRTLVQLAEVLDWLHSGRATPSGRVVVHGDLSPGNVMVDDDGQATLVDFGLSKVAPDRRTAEVWFTPGFAAPEVYEGLRSAAADRYAFGALAYFLLSGEDPPSSCEQLRNRLAQLPWIAELPAAQVGALQAVCDPDPQRRPDSLVTWVDRLRRGVLTTTSASPQPATAPAPARPSGPPLPPHPPTQPASAPAPAPAPAAAAVRAGQDGRRAGPSRRRALLGAAVAVPVVAAGTFWAVPFFGDDQDRANSRPPAATPTSTPLPTPTTSPSGASGTPSAEPDAEPDAGESAPAAEEPERLVMTVMEPVTGGRNFQGEGAVINTEKFTEAVTYRTTCHEGKATYHLGREWSSLAFTAGIEDTSDDTRMRLTVRGDDRVLTTSTLTLGASRKVKLDVSGVLRLHVEITPVYSTCDLVSDSVAALGDPTLTNP
;
A
#
# COMPACT_ATOMS: atom_id res chain seq x y z
N MET A 1 32.85 -28.93 -5.84
CA MET A 1 32.22 -27.76 -6.48
C MET A 1 30.91 -27.53 -5.76
N THR A 2 30.78 -26.42 -5.04
CA THR A 2 29.49 -25.94 -4.53
C THR A 2 28.59 -25.61 -5.73
N ARG A 3 27.35 -26.10 -5.75
CA ARG A 3 26.36 -25.64 -6.75
C ARG A 3 26.07 -24.17 -6.46
N ASP A 4 26.17 -23.33 -7.48
CA ASP A 4 25.76 -21.93 -7.38
C ASP A 4 24.23 -21.90 -7.35
N ASN A 5 23.67 -21.66 -6.17
CA ASN A 5 22.22 -21.65 -5.95
C ASN A 5 21.59 -20.27 -6.26
N SER A 6 22.28 -19.42 -7.04
CA SER A 6 21.72 -18.15 -7.50
C SER A 6 20.74 -18.37 -8.65
N LEU A 7 19.60 -17.68 -8.55
CA LEU A 7 18.57 -17.68 -9.59
C LEU A 7 18.96 -16.70 -10.70
N HIS A 8 18.62 -17.05 -11.92
CA HIS A 8 18.85 -16.25 -13.11
C HIS A 8 17.53 -16.03 -13.86
N VAL A 9 17.49 -15.01 -14.71
CA VAL A 9 16.37 -14.69 -15.60
C VAL A 9 16.90 -13.93 -16.82
N GLY A 10 16.21 -14.02 -17.96
CA GLY A 10 16.70 -13.42 -19.19
C GLY A 10 15.81 -13.73 -20.41
N PRO A 11 16.02 -13.00 -21.52
CA PRO A 11 15.30 -13.26 -22.77
C PRO A 11 15.67 -14.66 -23.31
N PRO A 12 14.85 -15.26 -24.20
CA PRO A 12 15.11 -16.61 -24.72
C PRO A 12 16.47 -16.79 -25.43
N SER A 13 17.07 -15.71 -25.94
CA SER A 13 18.41 -15.71 -26.55
C SER A 13 19.56 -15.71 -25.54
N ALA A 14 19.29 -15.41 -24.27
CA ALA A 14 20.26 -15.38 -23.18
C ALA A 14 19.52 -15.54 -21.83
N PRO A 15 19.01 -16.74 -21.51
CA PRO A 15 18.10 -16.93 -20.36
C PRO A 15 18.78 -16.71 -19.00
N ASP A 16 20.09 -16.92 -18.90
CA ASP A 16 20.88 -16.68 -17.68
C ASP A 16 21.37 -15.21 -17.55
N ARG A 17 20.92 -14.27 -18.38
CA ARG A 17 21.57 -12.94 -18.54
C ARG A 17 21.58 -12.06 -17.29
N TYR A 18 20.56 -12.15 -16.43
CA TYR A 18 20.46 -11.39 -15.19
C TYR A 18 20.54 -12.32 -13.99
N ARG A 19 21.57 -12.14 -13.16
CA ARG A 19 21.74 -12.92 -11.93
C ARG A 19 20.97 -12.26 -10.79
N LEU A 20 19.92 -12.90 -10.33
CA LEU A 20 19.06 -12.39 -9.25
C LEU A 20 19.76 -12.54 -7.89
N ARG A 21 19.91 -11.43 -7.16
CA ARG A 21 20.59 -11.41 -5.86
C ARG A 21 19.64 -11.61 -4.69
N ARG A 22 18.56 -10.82 -4.67
CA ARG A 22 17.54 -10.82 -3.62
C ARG A 22 16.24 -10.24 -4.15
N SER A 23 15.10 -10.74 -3.67
CA SER A 23 13.84 -10.01 -3.84
C SER A 23 13.87 -8.74 -2.98
N ILE A 24 13.49 -7.61 -3.57
CA ILE A 24 13.39 -6.30 -2.91
C ILE A 24 11.94 -5.89 -2.66
N GLY A 25 10.98 -6.55 -3.31
CA GLY A 25 9.55 -6.38 -3.05
C GLY A 25 8.72 -7.51 -3.66
N ARG A 26 7.51 -7.72 -3.13
CA ARG A 26 6.47 -8.60 -3.68
C ARG A 26 5.13 -7.87 -3.59
N GLY A 27 4.34 -7.88 -4.65
CA GLY A 27 3.01 -7.27 -4.66
C GLY A 27 2.12 -7.90 -5.73
N GLY A 28 0.97 -8.44 -5.31
CA GLY A 28 0.03 -9.18 -6.15
C GLY A 28 0.73 -10.22 -7.03
N GLU A 29 0.70 -9.97 -8.33
CA GLU A 29 1.17 -10.88 -9.39
C GLU A 29 2.67 -10.68 -9.76
N ALA A 30 3.40 -9.80 -9.05
CA ALA A 30 4.78 -9.41 -9.41
C ALA A 30 5.78 -9.51 -8.25
N VAL A 31 7.00 -9.97 -8.56
CA VAL A 31 8.16 -9.95 -7.67
C VAL A 31 9.24 -9.03 -8.24
N LEU A 32 9.72 -8.10 -7.43
CA LEU A 32 10.85 -7.23 -7.74
C LEU A 32 12.13 -7.84 -7.20
N TYR A 33 13.14 -8.00 -8.06
CA TYR A 33 14.47 -8.48 -7.70
C TYR A 33 15.52 -7.40 -7.96
N LEU A 34 16.46 -7.25 -7.02
CA LEU A 34 17.77 -6.68 -7.32
C LEU A 34 18.59 -7.76 -8.02
N ALA A 35 19.13 -7.44 -9.20
CA ALA A 35 19.92 -8.34 -10.02
C ALA A 35 21.21 -7.68 -10.49
N ASP A 36 22.21 -8.49 -10.82
CA ASP A 36 23.43 -8.07 -11.49
C ASP A 36 23.31 -8.40 -13.00
N LEU A 37 23.56 -7.41 -13.85
CA LEU A 37 23.83 -7.60 -15.29
C LEU A 37 25.34 -7.76 -15.47
N GLU A 38 25.79 -8.93 -15.92
CA GLU A 38 27.21 -9.18 -16.20
C GLU A 38 27.63 -8.50 -17.51
N LEU A 39 28.57 -7.55 -17.43
CA LEU A 39 29.19 -6.87 -18.56
C LEU A 39 30.70 -7.13 -18.57
N SER A 40 31.36 -6.97 -19.72
CA SER A 40 32.81 -7.19 -19.87
C SER A 40 33.69 -6.32 -18.98
N GLY A 41 33.14 -5.26 -18.37
CA GLY A 41 33.82 -4.37 -17.41
C GLY A 41 33.40 -4.56 -15.94
N GLY A 42 32.50 -5.50 -15.63
CA GLY A 42 31.99 -5.75 -14.28
C GLY A 42 30.48 -6.01 -14.23
N ALA A 43 29.97 -6.27 -13.03
CA ALA A 43 28.55 -6.41 -12.77
C ALA A 43 27.89 -5.04 -12.55
N GLU A 44 26.81 -4.75 -13.27
CA GLU A 44 26.00 -3.53 -13.10
C GLU A 44 24.66 -3.87 -12.41
N PRO A 45 24.29 -3.19 -11.30
CA PRO A 45 23.04 -3.46 -10.61
C PRO A 45 21.83 -2.95 -11.40
N VAL A 46 20.84 -3.83 -11.58
CA VAL A 46 19.54 -3.53 -12.21
C VAL A 46 18.42 -4.04 -11.31
N VAL A 47 17.20 -3.57 -11.56
CA VAL A 47 15.98 -4.13 -10.95
C VAL A 47 15.20 -4.87 -12.02
N VAL A 48 14.77 -6.09 -11.71
CA VAL A 48 13.91 -6.90 -12.59
C VAL A 48 12.56 -7.09 -11.91
N LYS A 49 11.49 -6.60 -12.54
CA LYS A 49 10.11 -6.90 -12.16
C LYS A 49 9.67 -8.13 -12.94
N VAL A 50 9.49 -9.25 -12.25
CA VAL A 50 9.06 -10.54 -12.79
C VAL A 50 7.59 -10.72 -12.46
N LEU A 51 6.75 -10.84 -13.49
CA LEU A 51 5.36 -11.28 -13.36
C LEU A 51 5.32 -12.78 -13.68
N ASP A 52 5.19 -13.59 -12.63
CA ASP A 52 5.16 -15.05 -12.73
C ASP A 52 3.71 -15.53 -12.81
N THR A 53 3.22 -15.75 -14.03
CA THR A 53 1.80 -16.01 -14.32
C THR A 53 1.38 -17.46 -14.07
N ARG A 54 2.24 -18.28 -13.44
CA ARG A 54 2.04 -19.72 -13.17
C ARG A 54 0.77 -20.11 -12.40
N ARG A 55 -0.02 -19.17 -11.88
CA ARG A 55 -1.18 -19.45 -10.98
C ARG A 55 -2.56 -19.01 -11.47
N THR A 56 -2.71 -18.23 -12.55
CA THR A 56 -3.96 -17.44 -12.71
C THR A 56 -4.58 -17.33 -14.11
N MET A 57 -3.93 -17.79 -15.20
CA MET A 57 -4.40 -17.51 -16.57
C MET A 57 -4.31 -18.69 -17.54
N THR A 58 -5.25 -18.74 -18.49
CA THR A 58 -5.17 -19.58 -19.69
C THR A 58 -4.22 -18.98 -20.72
N GLU A 59 -3.70 -19.80 -21.63
CA GLU A 59 -2.72 -19.39 -22.65
C GLU A 59 -3.19 -18.20 -23.51
N GLU A 60 -4.46 -18.20 -23.93
CA GLU A 60 -5.07 -17.09 -24.69
C GLU A 60 -5.14 -15.78 -23.88
N ARG A 61 -5.49 -15.86 -22.59
CA ARG A 61 -5.54 -14.69 -21.70
C ARG A 61 -4.14 -14.15 -21.42
N PHE A 62 -3.17 -15.04 -21.29
CA PHE A 62 -1.77 -14.68 -21.13
C PHE A 62 -1.20 -14.02 -22.39
N ALA A 63 -1.55 -14.48 -23.59
CA ALA A 63 -1.16 -13.84 -24.84
C ALA A 63 -1.70 -12.41 -24.97
N GLY A 64 -2.97 -12.17 -24.59
CA GLY A 64 -3.55 -10.82 -24.51
C GLY A 64 -2.81 -9.93 -23.50
N ALA A 65 -2.68 -10.40 -22.26
CA ALA A 65 -1.98 -9.66 -21.20
C ALA A 65 -0.51 -9.37 -21.55
N SER A 66 0.19 -10.30 -22.22
CA SER A 66 1.56 -10.12 -22.72
C SER A 66 1.64 -9.02 -23.78
N ALA A 67 0.68 -8.95 -24.71
CA ALA A 67 0.62 -7.93 -25.74
C ALA A 67 0.42 -6.52 -25.14
N ASP A 68 -0.57 -6.34 -24.26
CA ASP A 68 -0.85 -5.03 -23.65
C ASP A 68 0.29 -4.59 -22.71
N TRP A 69 0.86 -5.52 -21.94
CA TRP A 69 2.04 -5.27 -21.11
C TRP A 69 3.25 -4.85 -21.95
N SER A 70 3.44 -5.46 -23.14
CA SER A 70 4.52 -5.11 -24.06
C SER A 70 4.32 -3.73 -24.70
N GLU A 71 3.09 -3.35 -25.10
CA GLU A 71 2.81 -1.98 -25.58
C GLU A 71 3.16 -0.94 -24.50
N GLN A 72 2.71 -1.18 -23.27
CA GLN A 72 2.98 -0.24 -22.18
C GLN A 72 4.46 -0.20 -21.77
N ALA A 73 5.16 -1.35 -21.77
CA ALA A 73 6.60 -1.40 -21.53
C ALA A 73 7.40 -0.66 -22.60
N GLU A 74 7.02 -0.76 -23.88
CA GLU A 74 7.61 0.06 -24.96
C GLU A 74 7.31 1.55 -24.80
N LEU A 75 6.12 1.94 -24.35
CA LEU A 75 5.83 3.35 -24.04
C LEU A 75 6.75 3.89 -22.93
N LEU A 76 7.03 3.10 -21.88
CA LEU A 76 7.95 3.53 -20.81
C LEU A 76 9.40 3.70 -21.31
N ARG A 77 9.82 2.99 -22.36
CA ARG A 77 11.17 3.15 -22.95
C ARG A 77 11.40 4.51 -23.57
N PHE A 78 10.37 5.30 -23.86
CA PHE A 78 10.55 6.68 -24.30
C PHE A 78 10.81 7.67 -23.15
N LEU A 79 10.57 7.28 -21.89
CA LEU A 79 10.61 8.16 -20.72
C LEU A 79 12.03 8.43 -20.20
N HIS A 80 12.84 9.10 -21.01
CA HIS A 80 14.20 9.50 -20.67
C HIS A 80 14.22 10.89 -20.00
N ARG A 81 14.08 10.93 -18.67
CA ARG A 81 14.16 12.17 -17.89
C ARG A 81 14.68 11.93 -16.47
N PRO A 82 15.48 12.86 -15.88
CA PRO A 82 15.69 12.91 -14.43
C PRO A 82 14.35 12.88 -13.67
N GLY A 83 14.29 12.11 -12.59
CA GLY A 83 13.07 11.89 -11.80
C GLY A 83 12.16 10.75 -12.29
N ILE A 84 12.58 9.98 -13.30
CA ILE A 84 11.89 8.77 -13.79
C ILE A 84 12.89 7.61 -13.85
N VAL A 85 12.49 6.42 -13.39
CA VAL A 85 13.30 5.21 -13.56
C VAL A 85 13.42 4.81 -15.04
N GLY A 86 14.66 4.68 -15.52
CA GLY A 86 14.92 4.27 -16.90
C GLY A 86 14.65 2.78 -17.10
N VAL A 87 13.78 2.45 -18.07
CA VAL A 87 13.54 1.07 -18.53
C VAL A 87 14.62 0.66 -19.53
N ARG A 88 15.35 -0.43 -19.23
CA ARG A 88 16.42 -0.95 -20.09
C ARG A 88 15.91 -1.84 -21.21
N GLU A 89 14.99 -2.75 -20.87
CA GLU A 89 14.33 -3.67 -21.79
C GLU A 89 13.15 -4.36 -21.11
N HIS A 90 12.31 -4.99 -21.92
CA HIS A 90 11.23 -5.87 -21.49
C HIS A 90 11.33 -7.15 -22.31
N PHE A 91 11.00 -8.30 -21.72
CA PHE A 91 10.97 -9.57 -22.44
C PHE A 91 10.02 -10.57 -21.80
N GLU A 92 9.64 -11.56 -22.59
CA GLU A 92 8.94 -12.76 -22.15
C GLU A 92 9.93 -13.93 -22.20
N GLY A 93 10.16 -14.61 -21.09
CA GLY A 93 11.19 -15.64 -20.94
C GLY A 93 10.83 -16.71 -19.91
N ALA A 94 11.76 -17.61 -19.60
CA ALA A 94 11.60 -18.53 -18.47
C ALA A 94 11.53 -17.73 -17.15
N PRO A 95 10.68 -18.13 -16.18
CA PRO A 95 10.69 -17.54 -14.84
C PRO A 95 12.03 -17.83 -14.12
N PRO A 96 12.29 -17.21 -12.95
CA PRO A 96 13.53 -17.41 -12.20
C PRO A 96 13.94 -18.88 -12.02
N HIS A 97 15.11 -19.24 -12.55
CA HIS A 97 15.62 -20.62 -12.64
C HIS A 97 17.09 -20.71 -12.18
N PRO A 98 17.59 -21.89 -11.76
CA PRO A 98 19.03 -22.12 -11.59
C PRO A 98 19.77 -22.01 -12.93
N ARG A 99 21.05 -21.63 -12.88
CA ARG A 99 21.85 -21.36 -14.09
C ARG A 99 21.88 -22.55 -15.05
N GLY A 100 21.44 -22.34 -16.29
CA GLY A 100 21.39 -23.37 -17.33
C GLY A 100 20.17 -24.31 -17.29
N GLU A 101 19.25 -24.16 -16.32
CA GLU A 101 18.02 -24.97 -16.19
C GLU A 101 16.79 -24.27 -16.82
N ALA A 102 17.03 -23.33 -17.75
CA ALA A 102 15.99 -22.54 -18.42
C ALA A 102 15.06 -23.39 -19.30
N GLU A 103 15.63 -24.34 -20.06
CA GLU A 103 14.90 -25.20 -21.00
C GLU A 103 14.04 -26.25 -20.27
N ASP A 104 14.40 -26.61 -19.05
CA ASP A 104 13.65 -27.53 -18.19
C ASP A 104 12.38 -26.90 -17.59
N THR A 105 12.18 -25.59 -17.80
CA THR A 105 11.06 -24.83 -17.21
C THR A 105 9.96 -24.55 -18.26
N PRO A 106 8.81 -25.26 -18.24
CA PRO A 106 7.74 -25.09 -19.23
C PRO A 106 6.89 -23.83 -19.04
N ALA A 107 7.15 -23.04 -17.99
CA ALA A 107 6.42 -21.82 -17.68
C ALA A 107 7.08 -20.59 -18.31
N ARG A 108 6.29 -19.52 -18.51
CA ARG A 108 6.75 -18.23 -19.05
C ARG A 108 6.48 -17.12 -18.02
N ALA A 109 7.32 -16.09 -18.01
CA ALA A 109 7.18 -14.91 -17.17
C ALA A 109 7.46 -13.64 -17.97
N LEU A 110 6.73 -12.55 -17.64
CA LEU A 110 6.95 -11.23 -18.21
C LEU A 110 7.93 -10.47 -17.31
N CYS A 111 9.04 -10.01 -17.89
CA CYS A 111 10.18 -9.47 -17.15
C CYS A 111 10.53 -8.06 -17.63
N LEU A 112 10.31 -7.06 -16.79
CA LEU A 112 10.73 -5.67 -17.05
C LEU A 112 12.05 -5.38 -16.34
N VAL A 113 13.07 -5.00 -17.10
CA VAL A 113 14.39 -4.62 -16.57
C VAL A 113 14.50 -3.11 -16.52
N MET A 114 14.80 -2.57 -15.34
CA MET A 114 14.93 -1.14 -15.10
C MET A 114 16.23 -0.81 -14.37
N ASN A 115 16.66 0.45 -14.45
CA ASN A 115 17.80 0.96 -13.70
C ASN A 115 17.58 0.80 -12.19
N HIS A 116 18.61 0.34 -11.47
CA HIS A 116 18.60 0.39 -10.02
C HIS A 116 18.77 1.84 -9.54
N VAL A 117 17.72 2.38 -8.92
CA VAL A 117 17.74 3.71 -8.30
C VAL A 117 18.30 3.59 -6.89
N LYS A 118 19.25 4.45 -6.54
CA LYS A 118 19.85 4.51 -5.19
C LYS A 118 18.98 5.36 -4.24
N GLY A 119 19.25 5.24 -2.95
CA GLY A 119 18.57 6.00 -1.92
C GLY A 119 17.54 5.18 -1.15
N LEU A 120 16.67 5.89 -0.44
CA LEU A 120 15.59 5.34 0.36
C LEU A 120 14.25 5.50 -0.38
N ASP A 121 13.26 4.67 -0.07
CA ASP A 121 11.88 5.00 -0.46
C ASP A 121 11.37 6.24 0.31
N LEU A 122 10.34 6.91 -0.18
CA LEU A 122 9.88 8.17 0.42
C LEU A 122 9.28 7.97 1.83
N ARG A 123 8.87 6.76 2.20
CA ARG A 123 8.40 6.46 3.56
C ARG A 123 9.58 6.36 4.52
N GLU A 124 10.62 5.62 4.16
CA GLU A 124 11.88 5.55 4.92
C GLU A 124 12.53 6.93 5.02
N TRP A 125 12.69 7.62 3.89
CA TRP A 125 13.26 8.97 3.80
C TRP A 125 12.52 10.00 4.67
N ARG A 126 11.17 9.87 4.76
CA ARG A 126 10.34 10.74 5.61
C ARG A 126 10.34 10.33 7.08
N ALA A 127 10.59 9.06 7.41
CA ALA A 127 10.73 8.60 8.79
C ALA A 127 12.02 9.15 9.44
N GLU A 128 13.08 9.33 8.67
CA GLU A 128 14.34 9.97 9.13
C GLU A 128 14.24 11.49 9.36
N ARG A 129 13.13 12.12 8.98
CA ARG A 129 12.95 13.58 9.01
C ARG A 129 11.79 13.98 9.91
N THR A 130 11.92 15.08 10.61
CA THR A 130 10.86 15.64 11.48
C THR A 130 10.16 16.85 10.86
N LEU A 131 10.79 17.46 9.85
CA LEU A 131 10.48 18.79 9.31
C LEU A 131 10.62 19.94 10.33
N GLY A 132 11.25 19.68 11.48
CA GLY A 132 11.56 20.68 12.50
C GLY A 132 12.53 21.76 11.99
N THR A 133 13.54 21.38 11.22
CA THR A 133 14.48 22.35 10.64
C THR A 133 13.97 22.95 9.32
N ALA A 134 14.42 24.17 9.02
CA ALA A 134 14.14 24.81 7.74
C ALA A 134 14.82 24.10 6.55
N THR A 135 15.85 23.28 6.79
CA THR A 135 16.53 22.49 5.76
C THR A 135 15.66 21.30 5.35
N GLU A 136 15.19 20.51 6.31
CA GLU A 136 14.24 19.41 6.07
C GLU A 136 12.96 19.89 5.34
N ARG A 137 12.41 21.06 5.72
CA ARG A 137 11.25 21.63 5.01
C ARG A 137 11.56 22.00 3.55
N ARG A 138 12.78 22.49 3.26
CA ARG A 138 13.21 22.76 1.88
C ARG A 138 13.47 21.48 1.10
N GLU A 139 13.95 20.42 1.75
CA GLU A 139 14.06 19.09 1.15
C GLU A 139 12.69 18.54 0.75
N ALA A 140 11.72 18.49 1.68
CA ALA A 140 10.37 18.05 1.36
C ALA A 140 9.72 18.85 0.22
N LEU A 141 9.91 20.18 0.21
CA LEU A 141 9.47 21.02 -0.91
C LEU A 141 10.21 20.71 -2.23
N ARG A 142 11.52 20.45 -2.21
CA ARG A 142 12.28 20.08 -3.42
C ARG A 142 11.74 18.78 -4.01
N THR A 143 11.48 17.77 -3.18
CA THR A 143 10.84 16.52 -3.58
C THR A 143 9.48 16.78 -4.25
N LEU A 144 8.60 17.57 -3.63
CA LEU A 144 7.30 17.89 -4.24
C LEU A 144 7.42 18.66 -5.56
N VAL A 145 8.38 19.57 -5.71
CA VAL A 145 8.64 20.27 -6.99
C VAL A 145 9.05 19.27 -8.07
N GLN A 146 10.03 18.41 -7.81
CA GLN A 146 10.53 17.43 -8.79
C GLN A 146 9.42 16.46 -9.24
N LEU A 147 8.65 15.93 -8.28
CA LEU A 147 7.52 15.05 -8.56
C LEU A 147 6.42 15.75 -9.37
N ALA A 148 6.10 17.01 -9.04
CA ALA A 148 5.14 17.80 -9.79
C ALA A 148 5.60 18.08 -11.24
N GLU A 149 6.88 18.39 -11.45
CA GLU A 149 7.44 18.60 -12.78
C GLU A 149 7.43 17.33 -13.65
N VAL A 150 7.69 16.17 -13.04
CA VAL A 150 7.62 14.86 -13.71
C VAL A 150 6.19 14.52 -14.09
N LEU A 151 5.23 14.64 -13.16
CA LEU A 151 3.82 14.33 -13.41
C LEU A 151 3.18 15.29 -14.43
N ASP A 152 3.38 16.61 -14.30
CA ASP A 152 2.89 17.59 -15.29
C ASP A 152 3.51 17.33 -16.68
N TRP A 153 4.73 16.78 -16.77
CA TRP A 153 5.33 16.38 -18.04
C TRP A 153 4.70 15.10 -18.62
N LEU A 154 4.54 14.04 -17.82
CA LEU A 154 3.85 12.79 -18.20
C LEU A 154 2.42 13.06 -18.70
N HIS A 155 1.69 13.93 -17.98
CA HIS A 155 0.32 14.28 -18.29
C HIS A 155 0.18 15.20 -19.52
N SER A 156 1.25 15.88 -19.94
CA SER A 156 1.21 16.86 -21.04
C SER A 156 1.20 16.25 -22.45
N GLY A 157 1.23 14.93 -22.60
CA GLY A 157 1.37 14.23 -23.89
C GLY A 157 2.76 14.32 -24.53
N ARG A 158 3.60 15.27 -24.11
CA ARG A 158 4.99 15.47 -24.59
C ARG A 158 5.97 14.38 -24.13
N ALA A 159 5.52 13.42 -23.32
CA ALA A 159 6.35 12.34 -22.80
C ALA A 159 6.59 11.20 -23.81
N THR A 160 5.73 11.08 -24.82
CA THR A 160 5.82 10.03 -25.84
C THR A 160 5.80 10.63 -27.25
N PRO A 161 6.47 10.01 -28.25
CA PRO A 161 6.44 10.50 -29.64
C PRO A 161 5.02 10.51 -30.25
N SER A 162 4.11 9.69 -29.73
CA SER A 162 2.72 9.59 -30.18
C SER A 162 1.81 10.68 -29.62
N GLY A 163 2.31 11.57 -28.75
CA GLY A 163 1.51 12.61 -28.09
C GLY A 163 0.57 12.08 -27.01
N ARG A 164 0.65 10.79 -26.65
CA ARG A 164 -0.23 10.16 -25.66
C ARG A 164 0.13 10.62 -24.25
N VAL A 165 -0.91 10.93 -23.46
CA VAL A 165 -0.84 11.16 -22.02
C VAL A 165 -0.37 9.87 -21.34
N VAL A 166 0.66 9.97 -20.50
CA VAL A 166 1.14 8.86 -19.68
C VAL A 166 0.65 9.06 -18.25
N VAL A 167 0.05 8.03 -17.66
CA VAL A 167 -0.48 8.04 -16.30
C VAL A 167 0.39 7.09 -15.46
N HIS A 168 0.83 7.53 -14.28
CA HIS A 168 1.61 6.70 -13.36
C HIS A 168 0.73 5.60 -12.76
N GLY A 169 -0.47 5.96 -12.32
CA GLY A 169 -1.54 5.07 -11.90
C GLY A 169 -1.35 4.40 -10.54
N ASP A 170 -0.14 4.45 -9.96
CA ASP A 170 0.17 3.86 -8.66
C ASP A 170 1.08 4.74 -7.79
N LEU A 171 0.83 6.05 -7.77
CA LEU A 171 1.67 6.99 -7.02
C LEU A 171 1.48 6.79 -5.50
N SER A 172 2.55 6.39 -4.81
CA SER A 172 2.58 6.12 -3.37
C SER A 172 3.99 6.37 -2.81
N PRO A 173 4.19 6.43 -1.47
CA PRO A 173 5.52 6.63 -0.89
C PRO A 173 6.54 5.54 -1.25
N GLY A 174 6.11 4.29 -1.43
CA GLY A 174 6.99 3.18 -1.84
C GLY A 174 7.40 3.24 -3.32
N ASN A 175 6.70 4.05 -4.11
CA ASN A 175 6.95 4.23 -5.55
C ASN A 175 7.69 5.54 -5.86
N VAL A 176 8.34 6.12 -4.84
CA VAL A 176 9.23 7.28 -4.97
C VAL A 176 10.52 6.97 -4.22
N MET A 177 11.64 6.95 -4.93
CA MET A 177 12.98 6.83 -4.33
C MET A 177 13.60 8.23 -4.20
N VAL A 178 14.33 8.49 -3.10
CA VAL A 178 15.10 9.73 -2.92
C VAL A 178 16.55 9.40 -2.55
N ASP A 179 17.50 9.87 -3.36
CA ASP A 179 18.93 9.66 -3.15
C ASP A 179 19.59 10.70 -2.23
N ASP A 180 20.87 10.48 -1.92
CA ASP A 180 21.68 11.32 -1.03
C ASP A 180 21.88 12.76 -1.57
N ASP A 181 21.80 12.95 -2.89
CA ASP A 181 21.85 14.27 -3.55
C ASP A 181 20.48 15.00 -3.48
N GLY A 182 19.42 14.30 -3.06
CA GLY A 182 18.05 14.81 -2.96
C GLY A 182 17.30 14.82 -4.29
N GLN A 183 17.59 13.88 -5.19
CA GLN A 183 16.79 13.60 -6.38
C GLN A 183 15.71 12.56 -6.08
N ALA A 184 14.46 12.98 -6.24
CA ALA A 184 13.28 12.14 -6.17
C ALA A 184 12.98 11.53 -7.54
N THR A 185 12.89 10.20 -7.59
CA THR A 185 12.67 9.42 -8.80
C THR A 185 11.41 8.56 -8.66
N LEU A 186 10.47 8.70 -9.60
CA LEU A 186 9.34 7.80 -9.72
C LEU A 186 9.81 6.41 -10.14
N VAL A 187 9.39 5.40 -9.39
CA VAL A 187 9.62 3.98 -9.68
C VAL A 187 8.29 3.23 -9.77
N ASP A 188 8.28 2.10 -10.48
CA ASP A 188 7.13 1.23 -10.70
C ASP A 188 5.84 1.93 -11.20
N PHE A 189 5.85 2.32 -12.47
CA PHE A 189 4.63 2.60 -13.22
C PHE A 189 3.75 1.35 -13.22
N GLY A 190 2.43 1.53 -13.07
CA GLY A 190 1.45 0.45 -12.80
C GLY A 190 1.20 -0.57 -13.93
N LEU A 191 2.23 -1.02 -14.65
CA LEU A 191 2.19 -1.99 -15.75
C LEU A 191 1.55 -3.34 -15.40
N SER A 192 1.64 -3.75 -14.13
CA SER A 192 0.97 -4.96 -13.63
C SER A 192 -0.55 -4.80 -13.48
N LYS A 193 -1.12 -3.65 -13.86
CA LYS A 193 -2.56 -3.34 -13.75
C LYS A 193 -3.21 -3.10 -15.13
N VAL A 194 -2.58 -3.65 -16.17
CA VAL A 194 -2.88 -3.44 -17.60
C VAL A 194 -3.69 -4.60 -18.22
N ALA A 195 -3.94 -5.69 -17.47
CA ALA A 195 -4.74 -6.81 -17.97
C ALA A 195 -6.13 -6.34 -18.48
N PRO A 196 -6.49 -6.61 -19.76
CA PRO A 196 -7.44 -5.78 -20.51
C PRO A 196 -8.92 -5.98 -20.18
N ASP A 197 -9.28 -7.05 -19.46
CA ASP A 197 -10.67 -7.50 -19.34
C ASP A 197 -11.11 -7.76 -17.89
N ARG A 198 -10.71 -6.87 -16.96
CA ARG A 198 -11.23 -6.92 -15.60
C ARG A 198 -11.59 -5.54 -15.05
N ARG A 199 -12.87 -5.42 -14.74
CA ARG A 199 -13.31 -4.83 -13.46
C ARG A 199 -12.68 -5.66 -12.34
N THR A 200 -11.40 -5.45 -12.04
CA THR A 200 -10.69 -6.19 -10.99
C THR A 200 -11.29 -5.81 -9.64
N ALA A 201 -11.94 -6.76 -8.97
CA ALA A 201 -12.35 -6.58 -7.58
C ALA A 201 -11.17 -6.42 -6.61
N GLU A 202 -9.94 -6.74 -7.07
CA GLU A 202 -8.70 -6.47 -6.36
C GLU A 202 -8.02 -5.20 -6.87
N VAL A 203 -8.45 -4.11 -6.26
CA VAL A 203 -7.86 -2.80 -6.43
C VAL A 203 -6.67 -2.67 -5.49
N TRP A 204 -5.52 -3.24 -5.89
CA TRP A 204 -4.25 -3.15 -5.15
C TRP A 204 -3.76 -1.69 -5.11
N PHE A 205 -4.10 -0.94 -4.07
CA PHE A 205 -3.57 0.41 -3.79
C PHE A 205 -3.13 0.56 -2.34
N THR A 206 -2.15 1.44 -2.11
CA THR A 206 -1.85 1.92 -0.76
C THR A 206 -3.05 2.70 -0.22
N PRO A 207 -3.65 2.31 0.92
CA PRO A 207 -4.84 2.97 1.47
C PRO A 207 -4.64 4.49 1.64
N GLY A 208 -5.65 5.27 1.26
CA GLY A 208 -5.63 6.73 1.37
C GLY A 208 -4.92 7.49 0.24
N PHE A 209 -4.08 6.83 -0.57
CA PHE A 209 -3.40 7.47 -1.71
C PHE A 209 -4.21 7.43 -3.01
N ALA A 210 -5.04 6.41 -3.21
CA ALA A 210 -5.87 6.29 -4.40
C ALA A 210 -7.07 7.25 -4.39
N ALA A 211 -7.38 7.82 -5.56
CA ALA A 211 -8.57 8.64 -5.77
C ALA A 211 -9.86 7.78 -5.84
N PRO A 212 -11.05 8.33 -5.56
CA PRO A 212 -12.31 7.60 -5.60
C PRO A 212 -12.57 6.85 -6.90
N GLU A 213 -12.32 7.51 -8.04
CA GLU A 213 -12.59 6.92 -9.36
C GLU A 213 -11.67 5.73 -9.69
N VAL A 214 -10.52 5.61 -9.02
CA VAL A 214 -9.61 4.49 -9.30
C VAL A 214 -10.11 3.18 -8.68
N TYR A 215 -10.99 3.25 -7.67
CA TYR A 215 -11.74 2.08 -7.18
C TYR A 215 -12.80 1.60 -8.20
N GLU A 216 -13.18 2.44 -9.16
CA GLU A 216 -14.02 2.10 -10.32
C GLU A 216 -13.17 1.62 -11.52
N GLY A 217 -11.85 1.51 -11.34
CA GLY A 217 -10.88 1.15 -12.40
C GLY A 217 -10.38 2.34 -13.24
N LEU A 218 -10.85 3.57 -12.97
CA LEU A 218 -10.53 4.73 -13.79
C LEU A 218 -9.16 5.34 -13.41
N ARG A 219 -8.14 5.02 -14.20
CA ARG A 219 -6.80 5.61 -14.11
C ARG A 219 -6.71 6.83 -15.03
N SER A 220 -6.30 7.98 -14.50
CA SER A 220 -6.21 9.23 -15.26
C SER A 220 -5.16 10.18 -14.68
N ALA A 221 -4.79 11.22 -15.45
CA ALA A 221 -4.00 12.33 -14.91
C ALA A 221 -4.65 12.98 -13.68
N ALA A 222 -5.98 13.02 -13.60
CA ALA A 222 -6.70 13.51 -12.44
C ALA A 222 -6.52 12.60 -11.20
N ALA A 223 -6.46 11.29 -11.38
CA ALA A 223 -6.17 10.34 -10.30
C ALA A 223 -4.74 10.49 -9.78
N ASP A 224 -3.75 10.63 -10.65
CA ASP A 224 -2.36 10.91 -10.26
C ASP A 224 -2.24 12.24 -9.49
N ARG A 225 -2.98 13.28 -9.90
CA ARG A 225 -3.03 14.58 -9.18
C ARG A 225 -3.57 14.42 -7.76
N TYR A 226 -4.62 13.63 -7.56
CA TYR A 226 -5.14 13.31 -6.21
C TYR A 226 -4.09 12.55 -5.38
N ALA A 227 -3.46 11.53 -5.96
CA ALA A 227 -2.44 10.75 -5.29
C ALA A 227 -1.22 11.62 -4.91
N PHE A 228 -0.85 12.59 -5.74
CA PHE A 228 0.15 13.61 -5.43
C PHE A 228 -0.28 14.48 -4.23
N GLY A 229 -1.56 14.84 -4.15
CA GLY A 229 -2.13 15.54 -2.99
C GLY A 229 -2.03 14.74 -1.69
N ALA A 230 -2.34 13.44 -1.74
CA ALA A 230 -2.18 12.51 -0.63
C ALA A 230 -0.69 12.31 -0.24
N LEU A 231 0.20 12.24 -1.24
CA LEU A 231 1.66 12.19 -1.06
C LEU A 231 2.20 13.47 -0.43
N ALA A 232 1.69 14.64 -0.83
CA ALA A 232 2.05 15.93 -0.24
C ALA A 232 1.55 16.03 1.21
N TYR A 233 0.35 15.56 1.52
CA TYR A 233 -0.10 15.43 2.91
C TYR A 233 0.86 14.56 3.71
N PHE A 234 1.14 13.33 3.26
CA PHE A 234 2.06 12.41 3.92
C PHE A 234 3.44 13.03 4.15
N LEU A 235 4.03 13.63 3.13
CA LEU A 235 5.37 14.21 3.22
C LEU A 235 5.43 15.39 4.19
N LEU A 236 4.38 16.19 4.27
CA LEU A 236 4.32 17.37 5.13
C LEU A 236 3.94 17.02 6.59
N SER A 237 3.02 16.09 6.81
CA SER A 237 2.58 15.68 8.16
C SER A 237 3.47 14.62 8.80
N GLY A 238 3.95 13.65 8.01
CA GLY A 238 4.48 12.38 8.50
C GLY A 238 3.41 11.34 8.86
N GLU A 239 2.13 11.65 8.61
CA GLU A 239 0.99 10.76 8.81
C GLU A 239 0.50 10.17 7.49
N ASP A 240 0.05 8.93 7.49
CA ASP A 240 -0.66 8.35 6.34
C ASP A 240 -1.99 9.09 6.07
N PRO A 241 -2.35 9.32 4.79
CA PRO A 241 -3.58 10.00 4.41
C PRO A 241 -4.82 9.19 4.84
N PRO A 242 -5.86 9.83 5.40
CA PRO A 242 -7.11 9.14 5.70
C PRO A 242 -7.85 8.75 4.41
N SER A 243 -8.54 7.61 4.42
CA SER A 243 -9.24 7.07 3.25
C SER A 243 -10.42 7.93 2.75
N SER A 244 -10.91 8.89 3.54
CA SER A 244 -11.96 9.83 3.13
C SER A 244 -11.34 11.09 2.52
N CYS A 245 -11.72 11.42 1.29
CA CYS A 245 -11.29 12.65 0.61
C CYS A 245 -11.63 13.90 1.42
N GLU A 246 -12.78 13.94 2.10
CA GLU A 246 -13.15 15.07 2.95
C GLU A 246 -12.20 15.19 4.16
N GLN A 247 -11.89 14.07 4.82
CA GLN A 247 -10.94 14.07 5.93
C GLN A 247 -9.54 14.48 5.45
N LEU A 248 -9.07 13.98 4.30
CA LEU A 248 -7.77 14.34 3.73
C LEU A 248 -7.72 15.84 3.39
N ARG A 249 -8.74 16.40 2.72
CA ARG A 249 -8.85 17.84 2.43
C ARG A 249 -8.85 18.68 3.70
N ASN A 250 -9.58 18.26 4.74
CA ASN A 250 -9.64 18.98 6.01
C ASN A 250 -8.31 18.95 6.76
N ARG A 251 -7.65 17.78 6.86
CA ARG A 251 -6.32 17.66 7.49
C ARG A 251 -5.24 18.41 6.70
N LEU A 252 -5.28 18.38 5.37
CA LEU A 252 -4.36 19.14 4.51
C LEU A 252 -4.47 20.65 4.77
N ALA A 253 -5.69 21.20 4.90
CA ALA A 253 -5.88 22.60 5.27
C ALA A 253 -5.43 22.96 6.69
N GLN A 254 -5.41 21.99 7.61
CA GLN A 254 -5.00 22.16 9.00
C GLN A 254 -3.48 22.08 9.21
N LEU A 255 -2.70 21.72 8.19
CA LEU A 255 -1.23 21.74 8.29
C LEU A 255 -0.75 23.16 8.61
N PRO A 256 0.23 23.36 9.52
CA PRO A 256 0.60 24.69 10.02
C PRO A 256 0.93 25.71 8.91
N TRP A 257 1.61 25.26 7.84
CA TRP A 257 2.02 26.10 6.72
C TRP A 257 0.91 26.42 5.72
N ILE A 258 -0.25 25.77 5.84
CA ILE A 258 -1.42 25.96 4.99
C ILE A 258 -2.52 26.72 5.76
N ALA A 259 -2.72 26.42 7.03
CA ALA A 259 -3.76 27.03 7.87
C ALA A 259 -3.64 28.57 8.00
N GLU A 260 -2.42 29.12 7.90
CA GLU A 260 -2.16 30.57 7.95
C GLU A 260 -2.36 31.29 6.60
N LEU A 261 -2.62 30.55 5.51
CA LEU A 261 -2.81 31.14 4.18
C LEU A 261 -4.20 31.78 4.01
N PRO A 262 -4.36 32.76 3.10
CA PRO A 262 -5.67 33.30 2.75
C PRO A 262 -6.62 32.18 2.30
N ALA A 263 -7.89 32.25 2.69
CA ALA A 263 -8.88 31.19 2.45
C ALA A 263 -8.98 30.73 0.97
N ALA A 264 -8.82 31.64 0.01
CA ALA A 264 -8.77 31.31 -1.41
C ALA A 264 -7.57 30.43 -1.80
N GLN A 265 -6.41 30.63 -1.16
CA GLN A 265 -5.23 29.79 -1.34
C GLN A 265 -5.39 28.43 -0.64
N VAL A 266 -5.98 28.40 0.57
CA VAL A 266 -6.31 27.15 1.27
C VAL A 266 -7.24 26.29 0.43
N GLY A 267 -8.36 26.86 -0.06
CA GLY A 267 -9.29 26.13 -0.94
C GLY A 267 -8.63 25.63 -2.24
N ALA A 268 -7.75 26.44 -2.85
CA ALA A 268 -6.98 26.05 -4.02
C ALA A 268 -5.93 24.96 -3.74
N LEU A 269 -5.45 24.84 -2.50
CA LEU A 269 -4.59 23.74 -2.07
C LEU A 269 -5.41 22.47 -1.78
N GLN A 270 -6.55 22.58 -1.09
CA GLN A 270 -7.48 21.47 -0.84
C GLN A 270 -8.06 20.84 -2.11
N ALA A 271 -8.22 21.63 -3.18
CA ALA A 271 -8.78 21.18 -4.45
C ALA A 271 -8.04 19.99 -5.08
N VAL A 272 -6.76 19.77 -4.75
CA VAL A 272 -5.99 18.62 -5.26
C VAL A 272 -6.57 17.28 -4.83
N CYS A 273 -7.16 17.20 -3.63
CA CYS A 273 -7.80 16.00 -3.09
C CYS A 273 -9.34 16.04 -3.23
N ASP A 274 -9.89 16.85 -4.15
CA ASP A 274 -11.34 16.90 -4.35
C ASP A 274 -11.87 15.57 -4.92
N PRO A 275 -12.99 15.02 -4.42
CA PRO A 275 -13.56 13.79 -4.97
C PRO A 275 -13.93 13.94 -6.46
N ASP A 276 -14.33 15.13 -6.92
CA ASP A 276 -14.62 15.40 -8.34
C ASP A 276 -13.29 15.60 -9.12
N PRO A 277 -12.94 14.72 -10.08
CA PRO A 277 -11.70 14.83 -10.84
C PRO A 277 -11.55 16.17 -11.60
N GLN A 278 -12.66 16.80 -11.99
CA GLN A 278 -12.68 18.04 -12.77
C GLN A 278 -12.44 19.30 -11.91
N ARG A 279 -12.43 19.17 -10.58
CA ARG A 279 -12.13 20.29 -9.66
C ARG A 279 -10.67 20.34 -9.22
N ARG A 280 -9.89 19.32 -9.58
CA ARG A 280 -8.47 19.20 -9.25
C ARG A 280 -7.63 20.15 -10.12
N PRO A 281 -6.50 20.67 -9.63
CA PRO A 281 -5.68 21.64 -10.36
C PRO A 281 -5.03 21.00 -11.59
N ASP A 282 -5.01 21.71 -12.73
CA ASP A 282 -4.42 21.15 -13.96
C ASP A 282 -2.89 21.08 -13.99
N SER A 283 -2.22 21.86 -13.16
CA SER A 283 -0.77 21.84 -13.01
C SER A 283 -0.41 21.69 -11.53
N LEU A 284 0.30 20.60 -11.23
CA LEU A 284 0.90 20.34 -9.94
C LEU A 284 2.04 21.30 -9.66
N VAL A 285 2.81 21.74 -10.67
CA VAL A 285 3.87 22.76 -10.48
C VAL A 285 3.28 24.07 -9.96
N THR A 286 2.14 24.50 -10.52
CA THR A 286 1.40 25.69 -10.06
C THR A 286 0.83 25.50 -8.65
N TRP A 287 0.44 24.28 -8.29
CA TRP A 287 -0.03 23.95 -6.94
C TRP A 287 1.12 24.00 -5.91
N VAL A 288 2.29 23.43 -6.23
CA VAL A 288 3.46 23.45 -5.34
C VAL A 288 4.01 24.87 -5.15
N ASP A 289 3.96 25.73 -6.16
CA ASP A 289 4.32 27.14 -6.02
C ASP A 289 3.40 27.89 -5.02
N ARG A 290 2.10 27.55 -4.97
CA ARG A 290 1.17 28.06 -3.94
C ARG A 290 1.55 27.56 -2.55
N LEU A 291 1.86 26.27 -2.40
CA LEU A 291 2.30 25.67 -1.14
C LEU A 291 3.62 26.30 -0.64
N ARG A 292 4.60 26.45 -1.54
CA ARG A 292 5.93 26.99 -1.25
C ARG A 292 5.87 28.39 -0.65
N ARG A 293 4.91 29.22 -1.08
CA ARG A 293 4.67 30.54 -0.47
C ARG A 293 4.35 30.42 1.02
N GLY A 294 3.45 29.52 1.44
CA GLY A 294 3.11 29.33 2.86
C GLY A 294 4.25 28.75 3.69
N VAL A 295 4.92 27.70 3.21
CA VAL A 295 6.01 27.04 3.95
C VAL A 295 7.24 27.95 4.15
N LEU A 296 7.49 28.88 3.24
CA LEU A 296 8.65 29.80 3.34
C LEU A 296 8.33 31.10 4.10
N THR A 297 7.11 31.65 4.02
CA THR A 297 6.77 32.91 4.75
C THR A 297 6.69 32.72 6.25
N THR A 298 6.21 31.57 6.73
CA THR A 298 6.11 31.27 8.17
C THR A 298 7.47 31.15 8.87
N THR A 299 8.56 30.97 8.11
CA THR A 299 9.93 30.93 8.67
C THR A 299 10.45 32.32 9.10
N SER A 300 9.76 33.42 8.76
CA SER A 300 10.11 34.78 9.21
C SER A 300 9.51 35.18 10.56
N ALA A 301 8.59 34.40 11.13
CA ALA A 301 7.96 34.66 12.42
C ALA A 301 8.63 33.86 13.55
N SER A 302 9.89 34.15 13.86
CA SER A 302 10.44 33.75 15.16
C SER A 302 9.70 34.55 16.24
N PRO A 303 9.06 33.90 17.24
CA PRO A 303 8.47 34.63 18.36
C PRO A 303 9.63 35.21 19.18
N GLN A 304 9.93 36.48 18.95
CA GLN A 304 10.77 37.26 19.84
C GLN A 304 10.17 37.14 21.25
N PRO A 305 10.93 36.67 22.26
CA PRO A 305 10.39 36.50 23.60
C PRO A 305 9.76 37.82 24.05
N ALA A 306 8.50 37.77 24.46
CA ALA A 306 7.81 38.95 24.96
C ALA A 306 8.57 39.46 26.19
N THR A 307 9.31 40.56 26.03
CA THR A 307 10.06 41.18 27.12
C THR A 307 9.06 41.52 28.21
N ALA A 308 9.21 40.89 29.38
CA ALA A 308 8.30 41.08 30.49
C ALA A 308 8.21 42.58 30.86
N PRO A 309 7.03 43.09 31.28
CA PRO A 309 6.93 44.46 31.75
C PRO A 309 7.89 44.68 32.93
N ALA A 310 8.81 45.64 32.78
CA ALA A 310 9.75 45.97 33.84
C ALA A 310 8.98 46.44 35.11
N PRO A 311 9.40 46.02 36.31
CA PRO A 311 8.76 46.47 37.54
C PRO A 311 8.91 47.98 37.71
N ALA A 312 7.86 48.62 38.21
CA ALA A 312 7.79 50.07 38.36
C ALA A 312 8.92 50.61 39.27
N ARG A 313 9.67 51.60 38.78
CA ARG A 313 10.59 52.37 39.63
C ARG A 313 9.80 53.34 40.53
N PRO A 314 10.27 53.62 41.76
CA PRO A 314 9.74 54.71 42.57
C PRO A 314 9.97 56.06 41.88
N SER A 315 8.98 56.94 41.95
CA SER A 315 9.04 58.32 41.47
C SER A 315 10.01 59.18 42.30
N GLY A 316 11.01 59.78 41.63
CA GLY A 316 11.83 60.85 42.20
C GLY A 316 11.11 62.21 42.24
N PRO A 317 11.64 63.20 42.99
CA PRO A 317 11.00 64.51 43.17
C PRO A 317 11.06 65.39 41.91
N PRO A 318 10.14 66.37 41.76
CA PRO A 318 10.04 67.20 40.57
C PRO A 318 11.10 68.31 40.49
N LEU A 319 11.50 68.65 39.26
CA LEU A 319 12.36 69.79 38.92
C LEU A 319 11.52 71.04 38.52
N PRO A 320 12.08 72.27 38.65
CA PRO A 320 11.33 73.53 38.52
C PRO A 320 11.09 73.96 37.05
N PRO A 321 10.16 74.91 36.80
CA PRO A 321 9.74 75.32 35.46
C PRO A 321 10.66 76.38 34.82
N HIS A 322 10.68 76.40 33.48
CA HIS A 322 11.33 77.44 32.65
C HIS A 322 10.30 78.48 32.12
N PRO A 323 10.74 79.72 31.81
CA PRO A 323 9.85 80.84 31.44
C PRO A 323 9.39 80.83 29.95
N PRO A 324 8.39 81.65 29.58
CA PRO A 324 7.72 81.56 28.28
C PRO A 324 8.37 82.42 27.18
N THR A 325 8.06 82.08 25.92
CA THR A 325 8.35 82.91 24.74
C THR A 325 7.09 83.04 23.87
N GLN A 326 6.85 84.23 23.32
CA GLN A 326 5.66 84.61 22.53
C GLN A 326 6.09 85.26 21.18
N PRO A 327 5.20 85.64 20.24
CA PRO A 327 5.17 84.97 18.92
C PRO A 327 5.41 85.91 17.71
N ALA A 328 5.40 85.34 16.50
CA ALA A 328 5.31 86.06 15.21
C ALA A 328 4.43 85.29 14.19
N SER A 329 3.99 85.95 13.11
CA SER A 329 2.65 85.73 12.51
C SER A 329 2.57 85.64 10.97
N ALA A 330 1.65 84.79 10.48
CA ALA A 330 0.82 84.87 9.24
C ALA A 330 1.49 85.03 7.84
N PRO A 331 0.91 84.45 6.75
CA PRO A 331 -0.23 85.07 6.04
C PRO A 331 -1.29 84.08 5.46
N ALA A 332 -2.30 84.61 4.74
CA ALA A 332 -3.43 83.93 4.06
C ALA A 332 -3.94 84.80 2.86
N PRO A 333 -5.05 84.54 2.12
CA PRO A 333 -5.85 83.30 1.83
C PRO A 333 -6.31 83.11 0.33
N ALA A 334 -7.00 81.98 0.03
CA ALA A 334 -8.12 81.81 -0.96
C ALA A 334 -7.84 81.94 -2.50
N PRO A 335 -8.72 81.45 -3.44
CA PRO A 335 -10.12 81.01 -3.28
C PRO A 335 -10.55 79.66 -3.95
N ALA A 336 -11.85 79.33 -3.83
CA ALA A 336 -12.58 78.26 -4.54
C ALA A 336 -13.66 78.86 -5.49
N PRO A 337 -14.34 78.06 -6.33
CA PRO A 337 -15.76 77.77 -6.05
C PRO A 337 -16.28 76.36 -6.46
N ALA A 338 -17.20 75.79 -5.66
CA ALA A 338 -18.62 75.43 -5.95
C ALA A 338 -18.86 73.98 -6.49
N ALA A 339 -19.57 73.08 -5.79
CA ALA A 339 -21.04 72.96 -5.60
C ALA A 339 -21.79 72.49 -6.88
N ALA A 340 -22.77 71.58 -6.88
CA ALA A 340 -23.65 71.06 -5.81
C ALA A 340 -23.97 69.55 -6.00
N ALA A 341 -24.34 68.77 -4.96
CA ALA A 341 -25.72 68.35 -4.60
C ALA A 341 -26.60 67.85 -5.77
N VAL A 342 -27.38 66.76 -5.67
CA VAL A 342 -28.47 66.50 -4.71
C VAL A 342 -28.76 64.98 -4.53
N ARG A 343 -29.06 64.60 -3.26
CA ARG A 343 -30.10 63.69 -2.65
C ARG A 343 -31.03 62.86 -3.59
N ALA A 344 -31.81 61.86 -3.15
CA ALA A 344 -32.18 61.20 -1.87
C ALA A 344 -32.54 59.71 -2.21
N GLY A 345 -32.94 58.77 -1.33
CA GLY A 345 -33.26 58.68 0.11
C GLY A 345 -33.55 57.19 0.44
N GLN A 346 -33.41 56.72 1.69
CA GLN A 346 -34.52 56.45 2.65
C GLN A 346 -35.46 55.29 2.24
N ASP A 347 -35.92 54.35 3.08
CA ASP A 347 -35.79 54.01 4.53
C ASP A 347 -35.99 52.46 4.64
N GLY A 348 -35.82 51.71 5.72
CA GLY A 348 -35.37 51.96 7.11
C GLY A 348 -36.04 50.98 8.12
N ARG A 349 -35.45 50.81 9.33
CA ARG A 349 -36.07 50.27 10.60
C ARG A 349 -36.40 48.74 10.63
N ARG A 350 -36.42 48.01 11.77
CA ARG A 350 -36.18 48.28 13.22
C ARG A 350 -36.02 46.95 14.04
N ALA A 351 -35.38 47.06 15.22
CA ALA A 351 -35.56 46.26 16.48
C ALA A 351 -35.07 44.79 16.62
N GLY A 352 -34.55 44.46 17.83
CA GLY A 352 -34.30 43.09 18.38
C GLY A 352 -35.29 42.78 19.54
N PRO A 353 -34.94 42.08 20.65
CA PRO A 353 -33.70 41.37 21.04
C PRO A 353 -33.93 39.96 21.73
N SER A 354 -32.87 39.27 22.22
CA SER A 354 -32.72 38.79 23.64
C SER A 354 -32.01 37.43 23.95
N ARG A 355 -31.25 37.44 25.06
CA ARG A 355 -31.00 36.41 26.12
C ARG A 355 -30.30 35.04 25.86
N ARG A 356 -29.05 34.98 26.33
CA ARG A 356 -28.41 34.03 27.29
C ARG A 356 -28.96 32.58 27.45
N ARG A 357 -28.03 31.61 27.40
CA ARG A 357 -27.79 30.59 28.47
C ARG A 357 -26.36 30.03 28.39
N ALA A 358 -25.89 29.45 29.49
CA ALA A 358 -24.56 28.83 29.65
C ALA A 358 -24.70 27.49 30.38
N LEU A 359 -23.62 26.68 30.43
CA LEU A 359 -23.03 25.99 31.61
C LEU A 359 -22.26 24.71 31.21
N LEU A 360 -21.07 24.51 31.83
CA LEU A 360 -20.28 23.28 32.14
C LEU A 360 -20.17 22.14 31.09
N GLY A 361 -19.12 21.31 31.04
CA GLY A 361 -17.91 21.02 31.85
C GLY A 361 -17.32 19.70 31.29
N ALA A 362 -16.21 19.10 31.73
CA ALA A 362 -15.17 19.42 32.71
C ALA A 362 -13.87 18.68 32.28
N ALA A 363 -12.71 19.01 32.87
CA ALA A 363 -11.44 18.34 32.62
C ALA A 363 -11.10 17.31 33.71
N VAL A 364 -10.40 16.22 33.35
CA VAL A 364 -9.64 15.36 34.27
C VAL A 364 -8.32 14.97 33.60
N ALA A 365 -7.22 15.00 34.38
CA ALA A 365 -5.85 14.78 33.92
C ALA A 365 -5.26 13.42 34.35
N VAL A 366 -4.15 13.05 33.73
CA VAL A 366 -3.33 11.84 34.00
C VAL A 366 -2.20 12.16 35.02
N PRO A 367 -1.76 11.19 35.83
CA PRO A 367 -0.33 10.80 35.90
C PRO A 367 -0.18 9.26 35.94
N VAL A 368 0.73 8.58 35.21
CA VAL A 368 2.21 8.64 35.11
C VAL A 368 2.97 8.33 36.41
N VAL A 369 3.49 7.09 36.51
CA VAL A 369 4.70 6.61 37.23
C VAL A 369 5.15 5.33 36.47
N ALA A 370 6.36 5.05 35.98
CA ALA A 370 7.76 5.53 36.15
C ALA A 370 8.66 4.73 37.13
N ALA A 371 9.32 3.68 36.62
CA ALA A 371 10.61 3.06 37.03
C ALA A 371 10.93 1.95 35.98
N GLY A 372 12.15 1.68 35.49
CA GLY A 372 13.45 1.54 36.17
C GLY A 372 13.71 0.04 36.43
N THR A 373 14.83 -0.61 36.08
CA THR A 373 16.17 -0.14 35.64
C THR A 373 16.96 -1.25 34.90
N PHE A 374 17.96 -0.81 34.11
CA PHE A 374 19.16 -1.52 33.65
C PHE A 374 19.60 -2.81 34.40
N TRP A 375 20.10 -3.79 33.64
CA TRP A 375 21.43 -4.39 33.89
C TRP A 375 22.12 -4.73 32.56
N ALA A 376 23.45 -4.81 32.55
CA ALA A 376 24.27 -4.88 31.35
C ALA A 376 25.02 -6.21 31.19
N VAL A 377 25.45 -6.44 29.93
CA VAL A 377 26.31 -7.50 29.35
C VAL A 377 27.47 -7.98 30.24
N PRO A 378 27.99 -9.20 30.05
CA PRO A 378 29.04 -9.37 29.04
C PRO A 378 28.96 -10.62 28.15
N PHE A 379 29.68 -10.51 27.03
CA PHE A 379 29.99 -11.57 26.06
C PHE A 379 30.67 -12.80 26.67
N PHE A 380 30.40 -13.98 26.09
CA PHE A 380 31.40 -15.02 25.85
C PHE A 380 31.19 -15.59 24.44
N GLY A 381 32.27 -16.05 23.81
CA GLY A 381 32.24 -16.63 22.46
C GLY A 381 33.02 -17.95 22.36
N ASP A 382 33.13 -18.41 21.12
CA ASP A 382 33.91 -19.52 20.55
C ASP A 382 33.48 -21.00 20.81
N ASP A 383 33.22 -21.66 19.68
CA ASP A 383 33.69 -22.99 19.22
C ASP A 383 33.69 -24.20 20.16
N GLN A 384 33.02 -25.28 19.72
CA GLN A 384 33.75 -26.38 19.07
C GLN A 384 32.88 -27.41 18.33
N ASP A 385 33.41 -27.91 17.20
CA ASP A 385 32.97 -29.15 16.55
C ASP A 385 33.14 -30.38 17.47
N ARG A 386 32.24 -31.36 17.38
CA ARG A 386 32.51 -32.64 16.65
C ARG A 386 31.46 -33.74 16.84
N ALA A 387 31.08 -34.30 15.69
CA ALA A 387 30.90 -35.74 15.41
C ALA A 387 30.07 -36.63 16.35
N ASN A 388 29.06 -37.28 15.74
CA ASN A 388 28.99 -38.75 15.82
C ASN A 388 28.40 -39.35 14.54
N SER A 389 28.73 -40.60 14.24
CA SER A 389 28.45 -41.25 12.94
C SER A 389 28.00 -42.70 13.12
N ARG A 390 26.90 -43.13 12.44
CA ARG A 390 26.82 -44.31 11.54
C ARG A 390 25.37 -44.76 11.19
N PRO A 391 25.18 -45.57 10.11
CA PRO A 391 23.89 -45.89 9.48
C PRO A 391 23.35 -47.31 9.83
N PRO A 392 22.22 -47.79 9.26
CA PRO A 392 22.19 -48.47 7.93
C PRO A 392 20.98 -47.99 7.05
N ALA A 393 20.53 -48.56 5.93
CA ALA A 393 20.84 -49.80 5.17
C ALA A 393 20.82 -49.57 3.63
N ALA A 394 20.08 -50.37 2.83
CA ALA A 394 19.97 -50.28 1.37
C ALA A 394 18.59 -50.71 0.78
N THR A 395 18.34 -50.20 -0.44
CA THR A 395 17.50 -50.56 -1.61
C THR A 395 16.90 -51.99 -1.73
N PRO A 396 15.87 -52.26 -2.60
CA PRO A 396 15.96 -52.09 -4.07
C PRO A 396 14.71 -51.62 -4.87
N THR A 397 15.01 -51.21 -6.11
CA THR A 397 14.15 -50.78 -7.24
C THR A 397 13.50 -51.95 -8.00
N SER A 398 12.33 -51.73 -8.64
CA SER A 398 11.93 -52.51 -9.83
C SER A 398 10.93 -51.82 -10.79
N THR A 399 11.24 -51.91 -12.08
CA THR A 399 10.46 -51.60 -13.33
C THR A 399 11.25 -52.37 -14.43
N PRO A 400 10.71 -52.89 -15.58
CA PRO A 400 9.68 -52.25 -16.44
C PRO A 400 8.77 -53.14 -17.39
N LEU A 401 7.85 -52.46 -18.11
CA LEU A 401 7.30 -52.74 -19.48
C LEU A 401 6.50 -54.06 -19.77
N PRO A 402 5.79 -54.23 -20.94
CA PRO A 402 5.14 -53.28 -21.88
C PRO A 402 3.65 -53.62 -22.25
N THR A 403 3.09 -52.80 -23.16
CA THR A 403 1.80 -52.79 -23.91
C THR A 403 1.35 -54.09 -24.63
N PRO A 404 0.09 -54.18 -25.14
CA PRO A 404 -0.16 -53.80 -26.55
C PRO A 404 -1.50 -53.12 -26.91
N THR A 405 -1.49 -52.49 -28.08
CA THR A 405 -2.56 -51.75 -28.78
C THR A 405 -3.49 -52.66 -29.60
N THR A 406 -4.78 -52.31 -29.74
CA THR A 406 -5.53 -52.54 -31.00
C THR A 406 -6.78 -51.66 -31.16
N SER A 407 -6.93 -51.05 -32.35
CA SER A 407 -8.22 -50.73 -33.01
C SER A 407 -8.19 -51.41 -34.39
N PRO A 408 -9.33 -51.65 -35.06
CA PRO A 408 -9.79 -50.68 -36.09
C PRO A 408 -11.31 -50.65 -36.38
N SER A 409 -11.75 -49.66 -37.19
CA SER A 409 -12.89 -49.63 -38.16
C SER A 409 -14.27 -50.20 -37.75
N GLY A 410 -15.43 -49.56 -37.98
CA GLY A 410 -15.79 -48.43 -38.84
C GLY A 410 -16.72 -48.86 -39.98
N ALA A 411 -17.98 -48.35 -40.03
CA ALA A 411 -18.89 -48.29 -41.19
C ALA A 411 -20.24 -47.60 -40.84
N SER A 412 -20.86 -46.94 -41.82
CA SER A 412 -22.09 -46.13 -41.70
C SER A 412 -23.41 -46.93 -41.81
N GLY A 413 -24.53 -46.36 -41.34
CA GLY A 413 -25.87 -46.88 -41.63
C GLY A 413 -27.05 -46.12 -41.00
N THR A 414 -27.58 -45.12 -41.71
CA THR A 414 -28.92 -44.51 -41.54
C THR A 414 -29.75 -44.89 -42.80
N PRO A 415 -31.10 -44.77 -42.88
CA PRO A 415 -32.02 -44.11 -41.94
C PRO A 415 -33.39 -44.81 -41.68
N SER A 416 -34.28 -44.08 -40.98
CA SER A 416 -35.75 -44.03 -41.15
C SER A 416 -36.64 -44.97 -40.33
N ALA A 417 -37.29 -44.42 -39.30
CA ALA A 417 -38.78 -44.32 -39.20
C ALA A 417 -39.24 -43.79 -37.80
N GLU A 418 -39.83 -42.60 -37.78
CA GLU A 418 -40.98 -42.26 -36.91
C GLU A 418 -42.26 -42.87 -37.55
N PRO A 419 -43.40 -43.04 -36.84
CA PRO A 419 -43.84 -42.27 -35.66
C PRO A 419 -44.42 -43.10 -34.49
N ASP A 420 -44.61 -42.47 -33.33
CA ASP A 420 -45.94 -42.19 -32.75
C ASP A 420 -45.79 -41.57 -31.35
N ALA A 421 -46.69 -40.64 -31.02
CA ALA A 421 -46.70 -39.94 -29.74
C ALA A 421 -48.03 -40.16 -29.02
N GLU A 422 -47.99 -40.52 -27.73
CA GLU A 422 -48.80 -39.92 -26.66
C GLU A 422 -48.17 -40.22 -25.27
N PRO A 423 -48.53 -39.49 -24.21
CA PRO A 423 -47.60 -39.19 -23.12
C PRO A 423 -47.84 -40.00 -21.84
N ASP A 424 -46.83 -40.05 -20.95
CA ASP A 424 -47.08 -39.84 -19.52
C ASP A 424 -45.87 -39.24 -18.80
N ALA A 425 -46.12 -38.67 -17.62
CA ALA A 425 -45.19 -37.88 -16.84
C ALA A 425 -44.08 -38.70 -16.16
N GLY A 426 -42.89 -38.12 -16.16
CA GLY A 426 -41.70 -38.64 -15.47
C GLY A 426 -40.69 -37.52 -15.29
N GLU A 427 -41.09 -36.50 -14.54
CA GLU A 427 -40.24 -35.35 -14.21
C GLU A 427 -39.04 -35.81 -13.38
N SER A 428 -37.94 -36.11 -14.08
CA SER A 428 -36.68 -36.50 -13.48
C SER A 428 -36.17 -35.33 -12.64
N ALA A 429 -36.24 -35.49 -11.32
CA ALA A 429 -35.65 -34.54 -10.38
C ALA A 429 -34.21 -34.23 -10.79
N PRO A 430 -33.77 -32.95 -10.75
CA PRO A 430 -32.37 -32.63 -11.01
C PRO A 430 -31.51 -33.42 -10.03
N ALA A 431 -30.42 -34.00 -10.53
CA ALA A 431 -29.41 -34.59 -9.68
C ALA A 431 -28.97 -33.52 -8.67
N ALA A 432 -29.02 -33.86 -7.37
CA ALA A 432 -28.57 -32.93 -6.34
C ALA A 432 -27.08 -32.64 -6.59
N GLU A 433 -26.78 -31.39 -6.95
CA GLU A 433 -25.41 -30.92 -7.12
C GLU A 433 -24.68 -31.12 -5.79
N GLU A 434 -23.51 -31.77 -5.82
CA GLU A 434 -22.74 -31.95 -4.60
C GLU A 434 -22.30 -30.57 -4.08
N PRO A 435 -22.47 -30.27 -2.77
CA PRO A 435 -22.22 -28.93 -2.26
C PRO A 435 -20.76 -28.55 -2.45
N GLU A 436 -20.53 -27.44 -3.15
CA GLU A 436 -19.20 -26.92 -3.45
C GLU A 436 -18.37 -26.78 -2.17
N ARG A 437 -17.08 -27.12 -2.28
CA ARG A 437 -16.12 -27.07 -1.17
C ARG A 437 -14.91 -26.27 -1.56
N LEU A 438 -14.50 -25.34 -0.69
CA LEU A 438 -13.31 -24.52 -0.86
C LEU A 438 -12.47 -24.59 0.42
N VAL A 439 -11.17 -24.84 0.29
CA VAL A 439 -10.25 -24.79 1.43
C VAL A 439 -9.69 -23.37 1.54
N MET A 440 -9.73 -22.76 2.73
CA MET A 440 -9.32 -21.37 2.94
C MET A 440 -7.83 -21.12 2.66
N THR A 441 -7.00 -22.17 2.53
CA THR A 441 -5.59 -22.07 2.12
C THR A 441 -5.41 -21.52 0.71
N VAL A 442 -6.40 -21.67 -0.18
CA VAL A 442 -6.40 -21.06 -1.52
C VAL A 442 -7.09 -19.69 -1.57
N MET A 443 -7.49 -19.14 -0.42
CA MET A 443 -8.09 -17.80 -0.33
C MET A 443 -7.08 -16.78 0.19
N GLU A 444 -6.91 -15.67 -0.51
CA GLU A 444 -6.11 -14.56 0.00
C GLU A 444 -6.92 -13.65 0.94
N PRO A 445 -6.34 -13.20 2.08
CA PRO A 445 -7.02 -12.28 2.98
C PRO A 445 -7.02 -10.85 2.43
N VAL A 446 -8.22 -10.30 2.21
CA VAL A 446 -8.53 -8.93 1.76
C VAL A 446 -7.84 -7.84 2.60
N THR A 447 -7.76 -8.05 3.92
CA THR A 447 -7.05 -7.13 4.83
C THR A 447 -6.40 -7.89 5.99
N GLY A 448 -5.21 -7.43 6.40
CA GLY A 448 -4.37 -8.13 7.37
C GLY A 448 -3.56 -9.24 6.71
N GLY A 449 -3.28 -10.33 7.42
CA GLY A 449 -2.76 -11.57 6.82
C GLY A 449 -1.26 -11.65 6.55
N ARG A 450 -0.45 -10.59 6.75
CA ARG A 450 1.01 -10.61 6.48
C ARG A 450 1.80 -11.76 7.13
N ASN A 451 1.32 -12.25 8.27
CA ASN A 451 1.92 -13.33 9.05
C ASN A 451 1.07 -14.62 9.00
N PHE A 452 -0.03 -14.63 8.23
CA PHE A 452 -0.83 -15.81 7.99
C PHE A 452 -0.37 -16.47 6.69
N GLN A 453 -0.18 -17.79 6.70
CA GLN A 453 0.38 -18.53 5.57
C GLN A 453 -0.44 -19.81 5.31
N GLY A 454 -0.49 -20.24 4.06
CA GLY A 454 -1.05 -21.54 3.67
C GLY A 454 0.09 -22.57 3.63
N GLU A 455 0.33 -23.24 4.75
CA GLU A 455 1.39 -24.24 4.91
C GLU A 455 0.87 -25.44 5.70
N GLY A 456 1.46 -26.62 5.51
CA GLY A 456 1.11 -27.80 6.30
C GLY A 456 1.50 -27.62 7.77
N ALA A 457 0.71 -28.17 8.69
CA ALA A 457 0.92 -28.06 10.14
C ALA A 457 0.68 -29.40 10.85
N VAL A 458 1.37 -29.61 11.98
CA VAL A 458 1.14 -30.77 12.86
C VAL A 458 0.51 -30.31 14.16
N ILE A 459 -0.75 -30.68 14.41
CA ILE A 459 -1.51 -30.24 15.58
C ILE A 459 -1.89 -31.47 16.41
N ASN A 460 -1.30 -31.61 17.60
CA ASN A 460 -1.55 -32.74 18.50
C ASN A 460 -1.38 -34.11 17.78
N THR A 461 -0.22 -34.28 17.14
CA THR A 461 0.17 -35.43 16.30
C THR A 461 -0.63 -35.68 15.02
N GLU A 462 -1.74 -34.98 14.78
CA GLU A 462 -2.53 -35.02 13.54
C GLU A 462 -1.86 -34.09 12.50
N LYS A 463 -1.52 -34.62 11.32
CA LYS A 463 -0.87 -33.86 10.24
C LYS A 463 -1.91 -33.32 9.26
N PHE A 464 -1.88 -32.02 9.04
CA PHE A 464 -2.70 -31.31 8.06
C PHE A 464 -1.81 -30.83 6.91
N THR A 465 -2.11 -31.23 5.68
CA THR A 465 -1.41 -30.71 4.49
C THR A 465 -1.89 -29.31 4.11
N GLU A 466 -3.19 -29.05 4.32
CA GLU A 466 -3.82 -27.76 4.11
C GLU A 466 -4.08 -27.11 5.48
N ALA A 467 -3.21 -26.22 5.93
CA ALA A 467 -3.50 -25.41 7.12
C ALA A 467 -3.27 -23.92 6.87
N VAL A 468 -4.10 -23.10 7.51
CA VAL A 468 -3.85 -21.66 7.64
C VAL A 468 -3.10 -21.46 8.95
N THR A 469 -1.81 -21.18 8.85
CA THR A 469 -0.89 -20.97 9.98
C THR A 469 -0.72 -19.49 10.29
N TYR A 470 -0.40 -19.14 11.54
CA TYR A 470 -0.02 -17.80 11.98
C TYR A 470 1.19 -17.90 12.88
N ARG A 471 2.34 -17.40 12.40
CA ARG A 471 3.61 -17.38 13.12
C ARG A 471 3.79 -16.04 13.85
N THR A 472 4.12 -16.09 15.14
CA THR A 472 4.29 -14.89 15.98
C THR A 472 5.27 -15.11 17.12
N THR A 473 5.88 -14.00 17.54
CA THR A 473 6.68 -13.91 18.77
C THR A 473 5.91 -13.11 19.83
N CYS A 474 5.42 -11.91 19.48
CA CYS A 474 4.86 -10.96 20.44
C CYS A 474 3.61 -10.17 20.00
N HIS A 475 3.01 -10.45 18.83
CA HIS A 475 1.94 -9.63 18.27
C HIS A 475 0.63 -10.38 18.03
N GLU A 476 -0.47 -9.63 17.92
CA GLU A 476 -1.76 -10.16 17.46
C GLU A 476 -1.79 -10.30 15.94
N GLY A 477 -2.34 -11.43 15.48
CA GLY A 477 -2.58 -11.71 14.08
C GLY A 477 -4.01 -11.38 13.72
N LYS A 478 -4.23 -10.62 12.64
CA LYS A 478 -5.55 -10.39 12.05
C LYS A 478 -5.50 -10.69 10.56
N ALA A 479 -6.43 -11.49 10.06
CA ALA A 479 -6.66 -11.77 8.65
C ALA A 479 -8.17 -11.67 8.35
N THR A 480 -8.54 -11.13 7.19
CA THR A 480 -9.94 -10.94 6.79
C THR A 480 -10.16 -11.55 5.41
N TYR A 481 -10.99 -12.57 5.30
CA TYR A 481 -11.30 -13.26 4.05
C TYR A 481 -12.63 -12.76 3.48
N HIS A 482 -12.77 -12.70 2.15
CA HIS A 482 -14.05 -12.43 1.52
C HIS A 482 -14.81 -13.73 1.31
N LEU A 483 -16.02 -13.84 1.85
CA LEU A 483 -16.86 -15.03 1.67
C LEU A 483 -17.95 -14.86 0.60
N GLY A 484 -18.06 -13.69 -0.05
CA GLY A 484 -19.07 -13.44 -1.10
C GLY A 484 -20.55 -13.50 -0.65
N ARG A 485 -20.85 -13.96 0.57
CA ARG A 485 -22.13 -14.54 1.03
C ARG A 485 -22.47 -15.90 0.41
N GLU A 486 -21.49 -16.57 -0.18
CA GLU A 486 -21.61 -17.81 -1.00
C GLU A 486 -21.32 -19.09 -0.20
N TRP A 487 -21.28 -19.03 1.13
CA TRP A 487 -20.95 -20.19 1.97
C TRP A 487 -21.92 -20.29 3.15
N SER A 488 -22.32 -21.51 3.50
CA SER A 488 -23.22 -21.82 4.62
C SER A 488 -22.44 -22.24 5.88
N SER A 489 -21.36 -23.02 5.71
CA SER A 489 -20.58 -23.53 6.82
C SER A 489 -19.08 -23.47 6.60
N LEU A 490 -18.34 -23.29 7.70
CA LEU A 490 -16.88 -23.37 7.76
C LEU A 490 -16.50 -24.40 8.83
N ALA A 491 -15.70 -25.40 8.48
CA ALA A 491 -15.15 -26.40 9.39
C ALA A 491 -13.62 -26.38 9.39
N PHE A 492 -12.98 -26.51 10.57
CA PHE A 492 -11.52 -26.60 10.71
C PHE A 492 -11.11 -27.30 12.01
N THR A 493 -9.86 -27.77 12.09
CA THR A 493 -9.22 -28.21 13.33
C THR A 493 -8.24 -27.13 13.80
N ALA A 494 -8.53 -26.45 14.91
CA ALA A 494 -7.65 -25.42 15.47
C ALA A 494 -6.73 -25.97 16.56
N GLY A 495 -5.50 -25.47 16.60
CA GLY A 495 -4.56 -25.70 17.70
C GLY A 495 -3.25 -24.92 17.53
N ILE A 496 -2.23 -25.32 18.28
CA ILE A 496 -0.86 -24.80 18.18
C ILE A 496 0.00 -25.92 17.59
N GLU A 497 0.92 -25.59 16.69
CA GLU A 497 1.81 -26.56 16.06
C GLU A 497 2.75 -27.20 17.09
N ASP A 498 2.92 -28.53 17.03
CA ASP A 498 3.63 -29.33 18.03
C ASP A 498 5.12 -28.94 18.22
N THR A 499 5.70 -28.16 17.30
CA THR A 499 7.07 -27.61 17.38
C THR A 499 7.16 -26.22 17.99
N SER A 500 6.04 -25.63 18.45
CA SER A 500 6.00 -24.28 19.02
C SER A 500 6.46 -24.24 20.48
N ASP A 501 7.04 -23.11 20.89
CA ASP A 501 7.41 -22.86 22.30
C ASP A 501 6.21 -22.43 23.17
N ASP A 502 5.24 -21.69 22.62
CA ASP A 502 4.11 -21.18 23.39
C ASP A 502 3.08 -22.26 23.76
N THR A 503 2.68 -22.23 25.02
CA THR A 503 1.66 -23.16 25.53
C THR A 503 0.23 -22.75 25.25
N ARG A 504 -0.09 -21.45 25.03
CA ARG A 504 -1.48 -20.95 24.89
C ARG A 504 -1.63 -19.71 23.99
N MET A 505 -2.64 -19.74 23.12
CA MET A 505 -3.09 -18.60 22.29
C MET A 505 -4.62 -18.49 22.30
N ARG A 506 -5.17 -17.34 21.90
CA ARG A 506 -6.61 -17.12 21.74
C ARG A 506 -6.95 -16.93 20.27
N LEU A 507 -7.78 -17.83 19.73
CA LEU A 507 -8.43 -17.68 18.43
C LEU A 507 -9.80 -17.02 18.61
N THR A 508 -10.08 -15.98 17.83
CA THR A 508 -11.41 -15.37 17.66
C THR A 508 -11.75 -15.34 16.17
N VAL A 509 -12.94 -15.81 15.81
CA VAL A 509 -13.45 -15.71 14.43
C VAL A 509 -14.74 -14.90 14.44
N ARG A 510 -14.82 -13.88 13.60
CA ARG A 510 -16.03 -13.07 13.36
C ARG A 510 -16.51 -13.21 11.92
N GLY A 511 -17.81 -13.21 11.71
CA GLY A 511 -18.45 -13.03 10.41
C GLY A 511 -19.11 -11.66 10.40
N ASP A 512 -18.61 -10.77 9.55
CA ASP A 512 -18.86 -9.33 9.62
C ASP A 512 -18.63 -8.84 11.07
N ASP A 513 -19.59 -8.11 11.66
CA ASP A 513 -19.48 -7.63 13.05
C ASP A 513 -19.83 -8.70 14.12
N ARG A 514 -20.24 -9.92 13.73
CA ARG A 514 -20.71 -10.99 14.64
C ARG A 514 -19.58 -11.94 15.03
N VAL A 515 -19.25 -12.05 16.32
CA VAL A 515 -18.35 -13.10 16.82
C VAL A 515 -19.02 -14.48 16.63
N LEU A 516 -18.39 -15.35 15.84
CA LEU A 516 -18.85 -16.72 15.58
C LEU A 516 -18.24 -17.72 16.59
N THR A 517 -16.98 -17.51 16.97
CA THR A 517 -16.34 -18.28 18.05
C THR A 517 -15.20 -17.49 18.68
N THR A 518 -14.94 -17.77 19.96
CA THR A 518 -13.68 -17.44 20.64
C THR A 518 -13.23 -18.67 21.43
N SER A 519 -11.97 -19.05 21.28
CA SER A 519 -11.37 -20.26 21.84
C SER A 519 -9.97 -19.96 22.36
N THR A 520 -9.61 -20.52 23.51
CA THR A 520 -8.20 -20.64 23.91
C THR A 520 -7.66 -21.95 23.33
N LEU A 521 -6.62 -21.85 22.52
CA LEU A 521 -5.83 -22.96 22.01
C LEU A 521 -4.72 -23.26 23.01
N THR A 522 -4.36 -24.54 23.16
CA THR A 522 -3.30 -25.00 24.06
C THR A 522 -2.43 -25.99 23.31
N LEU A 523 -1.11 -25.92 23.46
CA LEU A 523 -0.17 -26.87 22.85
C LEU A 523 -0.47 -28.30 23.32
N GLY A 524 -0.38 -29.28 22.42
CA GLY A 524 -0.77 -30.68 22.70
C GLY A 524 -2.29 -30.91 22.80
N ALA A 525 -3.11 -29.97 22.30
CA ALA A 525 -4.55 -30.16 22.16
C ALA A 525 -5.06 -29.59 20.83
N SER A 526 -5.95 -30.34 20.17
CA SER A 526 -6.65 -29.91 18.95
C SER A 526 -8.15 -29.74 19.22
N ARG A 527 -8.80 -28.81 18.52
CA ARG A 527 -10.24 -28.55 18.61
C ARG A 527 -10.87 -28.52 17.22
N LYS A 528 -11.74 -29.48 16.93
CA LYS A 528 -12.60 -29.42 15.73
C LYS A 528 -13.71 -28.38 15.95
N VAL A 529 -13.84 -27.46 15.00
CA VAL A 529 -14.76 -26.32 15.03
C VAL A 529 -15.59 -26.35 13.76
N LYS A 530 -16.91 -26.14 13.87
CA LYS A 530 -17.81 -25.87 12.75
C LYS A 530 -18.60 -24.61 13.04
N LEU A 531 -18.61 -23.66 12.10
CA LEU A 531 -19.25 -22.36 12.20
C LEU A 531 -20.33 -22.23 11.12
N ASP A 532 -21.44 -21.58 11.48
CA ASP A 532 -22.42 -21.06 10.51
C ASP A 532 -21.92 -19.72 9.98
N VAL A 533 -21.65 -19.68 8.67
CA VAL A 533 -21.21 -18.49 7.93
C VAL A 533 -22.25 -18.03 6.90
N SER A 534 -23.47 -18.56 6.97
CA SER A 534 -24.58 -18.26 6.05
C SER A 534 -24.79 -16.75 5.93
N GLY A 535 -24.63 -16.22 4.72
CA GLY A 535 -24.84 -14.80 4.41
C GLY A 535 -23.74 -13.84 4.90
N VAL A 536 -22.63 -14.34 5.48
CA VAL A 536 -21.47 -13.54 5.90
C VAL A 536 -20.73 -12.99 4.69
N LEU A 537 -20.40 -11.69 4.69
CA LEU A 537 -19.64 -11.06 3.61
C LEU A 537 -18.12 -11.15 3.85
N ARG A 538 -17.69 -10.94 5.09
CA ARG A 538 -16.28 -10.95 5.51
C ARG A 538 -16.06 -11.85 6.72
N LEU A 539 -15.06 -12.71 6.66
CA LEU A 539 -14.65 -13.56 7.79
C LEU A 539 -13.34 -13.03 8.39
N HIS A 540 -13.39 -12.52 9.61
CA HIS A 540 -12.23 -12.05 10.34
C HIS A 540 -11.69 -13.16 11.25
N VAL A 541 -10.44 -13.56 11.03
CA VAL A 541 -9.68 -14.47 11.89
C VAL A 541 -8.67 -13.64 12.69
N GLU A 542 -8.78 -13.70 14.02
CA GLU A 542 -7.95 -12.97 14.97
C GLU A 542 -7.26 -13.98 15.92
N ILE A 543 -5.94 -13.93 16.00
CA ILE A 543 -5.13 -14.79 16.88
C ILE A 543 -4.30 -13.92 17.80
N THR A 544 -4.60 -13.94 19.09
CA THR A 544 -3.91 -13.16 20.12
C THR A 544 -3.19 -14.12 21.06
N PRO A 545 -1.85 -14.08 21.17
CA PRO A 545 -1.14 -14.89 22.16
C PRO A 545 -1.52 -14.56 23.60
N VAL A 546 -1.29 -15.49 24.54
CA VAL A 546 -1.74 -15.36 25.94
C VAL A 546 -0.57 -15.57 26.92
N TYR A 547 0.38 -14.64 26.90
CA TYR A 547 1.54 -14.58 27.81
C TYR A 547 1.47 -13.40 28.80
N SER A 548 2.21 -13.50 29.91
CA SER A 548 2.40 -12.42 30.90
C SER A 548 3.52 -11.44 30.55
N THR A 549 4.46 -11.88 29.72
CA THR A 549 5.65 -11.14 29.26
C THR A 549 5.99 -11.63 27.86
N CYS A 550 6.21 -10.70 26.92
CA CYS A 550 6.68 -11.00 25.57
C CYS A 550 8.17 -11.37 25.64
N ASP A 551 8.53 -12.56 25.13
CA ASP A 551 9.91 -12.99 24.92
C ASP A 551 10.17 -13.02 23.41
N LEU A 552 11.21 -12.33 22.94
CA LEU A 552 11.47 -12.16 21.51
C LEU A 552 12.14 -13.38 20.87
N VAL A 553 12.35 -14.45 21.64
CA VAL A 553 13.04 -15.68 21.22
C VAL A 553 12.07 -16.83 20.88
N SER A 554 10.85 -16.84 21.41
CA SER A 554 9.87 -17.91 21.14
C SER A 554 9.26 -17.78 19.74
N ASP A 555 9.32 -18.85 18.95
CA ASP A 555 8.71 -18.91 17.62
C ASP A 555 7.52 -19.87 17.63
N SER A 556 6.31 -19.31 17.67
CA SER A 556 5.09 -20.06 17.93
C SER A 556 4.09 -19.94 16.79
N VAL A 557 3.52 -21.07 16.41
CA VAL A 557 2.61 -21.18 15.26
C VAL A 557 1.24 -21.67 15.71
N ALA A 558 0.23 -20.82 15.59
CA ALA A 558 -1.16 -21.27 15.64
C ALA A 558 -1.60 -21.76 14.26
N ALA A 559 -2.41 -22.81 14.19
CA ALA A 559 -2.83 -23.41 12.93
C ALA A 559 -4.33 -23.74 12.92
N LEU A 560 -4.94 -23.55 11.74
CA LEU A 560 -6.29 -24.01 11.38
C LEU A 560 -6.13 -25.07 10.29
N GLY A 561 -6.14 -26.36 10.66
CA GLY A 561 -6.04 -27.50 9.75
C GLY A 561 -7.35 -27.82 9.03
N ASP A 562 -7.24 -28.18 7.75
CA ASP A 562 -8.30 -28.42 6.76
C ASP A 562 -9.46 -27.41 6.79
N PRO A 563 -9.19 -26.09 6.71
CA PRO A 563 -10.21 -25.07 6.88
C PRO A 563 -11.14 -25.00 5.68
N THR A 564 -12.24 -25.74 5.72
CA THR A 564 -13.11 -26.03 4.58
C THR A 564 -14.43 -25.27 4.68
N LEU A 565 -14.72 -24.44 3.69
CA LEU A 565 -16.01 -23.81 3.44
C LEU A 565 -16.91 -24.75 2.61
N THR A 566 -18.22 -24.69 2.85
CA THR A 566 -19.24 -25.43 2.07
C THR A 566 -20.42 -24.52 1.71
N ASN A 567 -20.94 -24.62 0.48
CA ASN A 567 -22.24 -24.02 0.09
C ASN A 567 -23.41 -24.77 0.82
N PRO A 568 -24.66 -24.25 0.85
CA PRO A 568 -25.83 -24.93 1.43
C PRO A 568 -26.11 -26.33 0.87
#